data_AF-A0A7S1YKN7-F1
#
_entry.id   AF-A0A7S1YKN7-F1
#
_cell.length_a   1.000
_cell.length_b   1.000
_cell.length_c   1.000
_cell.angle_alpha   90.00
_cell.angle_beta   90.00
_cell.angle_gamma   90.00
#
_symmetry.space_group_name_H-M   'P 1'
#
loop_
_entity.id
_entity.type
_entity.pdbx_description
1 polymer ?
#
loop_
_entity_poly.entity_id
_entity_poly.type
_entity_poly.pdbx_seq_one_letter_code
_entity_poly.pdbx_strand_id
1 'polypeptide(L)'
;MIVQYLTKLICRLWLFGALVMMKGSGLKVCVIGAGPGGLAAARVLSQSGYDPLVLEKDQVSGGVWNHVAGDDSRPMYRGLRTNLPREIMAFRERPWGGAGKSYVTHQQVAEYLHSYEHDFGLEKYIHYESEVRRFQVTDQPSAVLFSNNEVIPKIEVEWEKGGHVERGC
;
A
#
# COMPACT_ATOMS: atom_id res chain seq x y z
N MET A 1 -19.37 -31.99 -47.78
CA MET A 1 -20.05 -30.90 -47.04
C MET A 1 -19.86 -30.99 -45.51
N ILE A 2 -18.67 -31.38 -45.00
CA ILE A 2 -18.40 -31.44 -43.54
C ILE A 2 -17.05 -30.77 -43.15
N VAL A 3 -16.25 -30.32 -44.12
CA VAL A 3 -14.86 -29.85 -43.88
C VAL A 3 -14.73 -28.31 -43.81
N GLN A 4 -15.84 -27.54 -43.87
CA GLN A 4 -15.81 -26.07 -43.80
C GLN A 4 -16.28 -25.47 -42.46
N TYR A 5 -16.64 -26.30 -41.48
CA TYR A 5 -17.16 -25.81 -40.18
C TYR A 5 -16.23 -25.97 -38.98
N LEU A 6 -15.10 -26.70 -39.09
CA LEU A 6 -14.17 -26.87 -37.97
C LEU A 6 -13.07 -25.80 -37.87
N THR A 7 -12.81 -25.01 -38.91
CA THR A 7 -11.79 -23.94 -38.88
C THR A 7 -12.32 -22.61 -38.33
N LYS A 8 -13.63 -22.45 -38.16
CA LYS A 8 -14.24 -21.23 -37.59
C LYS A 8 -14.50 -21.27 -36.08
N LEU A 9 -14.22 -22.39 -35.41
CA LEU A 9 -14.38 -22.52 -33.95
C LEU A 9 -13.08 -22.32 -33.16
N ILE A 10 -11.91 -22.32 -33.83
CA ILE A 10 -10.60 -22.14 -33.17
C ILE A 10 -10.16 -20.66 -33.12
N CYS A 11 -10.69 -19.80 -34.00
CA CYS A 11 -10.34 -18.37 -34.04
C CYS A 11 -11.23 -17.43 -33.19
N ARG A 12 -12.21 -17.94 -32.42
CA ARG A 12 -13.03 -17.12 -31.52
C ARG A 12 -12.60 -17.17 -30.04
N LEU A 13 -11.55 -17.91 -29.72
CA LEU A 13 -10.98 -18.00 -28.37
C LEU A 13 -9.77 -17.06 -28.14
N TRP A 14 -9.43 -16.20 -29.11
CA TRP A 14 -8.27 -15.32 -29.05
C TRP A 14 -8.59 -13.82 -28.94
N LEU A 15 -9.86 -13.44 -28.76
CA LEU A 15 -10.29 -12.02 -28.75
C LEU A 15 -11.14 -11.59 -27.54
N PHE A 16 -11.16 -12.38 -26.47
CA PHE A 16 -11.66 -11.91 -25.17
C PHE A 16 -10.51 -11.93 -24.16
N GLY A 17 -9.86 -10.78 -24.03
CA GLY A 17 -9.21 -10.38 -22.79
C GLY A 17 -8.06 -11.28 -22.35
N ALA A 18 -6.98 -11.31 -23.14
CA ALA A 18 -5.66 -11.28 -22.52
C ALA A 18 -5.49 -9.93 -21.78
N LEU A 19 -6.29 -9.70 -20.72
CA LEU A 19 -5.80 -8.94 -19.58
C LEU A 19 -4.81 -9.89 -18.90
N VAL A 20 -3.65 -10.07 -19.55
CA VAL A 20 -2.44 -10.42 -18.82
C VAL A 20 -2.22 -9.19 -17.95
N MET A 21 -2.86 -9.16 -16.78
CA MET A 21 -2.31 -8.47 -15.62
C MET A 21 -0.90 -9.04 -15.55
N MET A 22 0.10 -8.26 -15.97
CA MET A 22 1.48 -8.63 -15.79
C MET A 22 1.66 -8.79 -14.29
N LYS A 23 1.53 -10.04 -13.82
CA LYS A 23 1.77 -10.46 -12.44
C LYS A 23 3.15 -9.93 -12.05
N GLY A 24 3.25 -9.41 -10.83
CA GLY A 24 4.44 -8.72 -10.32
C GLY A 24 5.74 -9.42 -10.74
N SER A 25 6.73 -8.60 -11.12
CA SER A 25 8.00 -8.97 -11.76
C SER A 25 8.93 -9.91 -10.94
N GLY A 26 8.41 -10.60 -9.92
CA GLY A 26 9.21 -11.30 -8.91
C GLY A 26 9.87 -10.35 -7.90
N LEU A 27 9.70 -9.03 -8.06
CA LEU A 27 10.15 -8.04 -7.10
C LEU A 27 9.34 -8.13 -5.81
N LYS A 28 10.05 -8.31 -4.70
CA LYS A 28 9.51 -8.10 -3.36
C LYS A 28 9.58 -6.61 -3.05
N VAL A 29 8.47 -6.06 -2.56
CA VAL A 29 8.37 -4.63 -2.24
C VAL A 29 8.04 -4.49 -0.77
N CYS A 30 8.85 -3.70 -0.06
CA CYS A 30 8.61 -3.33 1.33
C CYS A 30 8.20 -1.86 1.39
N VAL A 31 7.13 -1.57 2.12
CA VAL A 31 6.64 -0.22 2.41
C VAL A 31 6.82 0.03 3.90
N ILE A 32 7.45 1.15 4.26
CA ILE A 32 7.72 1.50 5.65
C ILE A 32 6.71 2.55 6.11
N GLY A 33 5.86 2.17 7.06
CA GLY A 33 4.77 2.95 7.62
C GLY A 33 3.43 2.73 6.90
N ALA A 34 2.34 2.66 7.67
CA ALA A 34 0.95 2.58 7.24
C ALA A 34 0.19 3.90 7.50
N GLY A 35 0.87 5.04 7.35
CA GLY A 35 0.21 6.35 7.22
C GLY A 35 -0.47 6.54 5.86
N PRO A 36 -0.98 7.74 5.53
CA PRO A 36 -1.66 8.00 4.25
C PRO A 36 -0.83 7.59 3.02
N GLY A 37 0.47 7.91 3.01
CA GLY A 37 1.36 7.54 1.91
C GLY A 37 1.60 6.03 1.81
N GLY A 38 1.72 5.36 2.94
CA GLY A 38 1.90 3.91 3.00
C GLY A 38 0.68 3.14 2.51
N LEU A 39 -0.52 3.56 2.94
CA LEU A 39 -1.79 3.00 2.48
C LEU A 39 -1.97 3.20 0.97
N ALA A 40 -1.66 4.40 0.45
CA ALA A 40 -1.70 4.66 -0.98
C ALA A 40 -0.70 3.80 -1.76
N ALA A 41 0.53 3.63 -1.25
CA ALA A 41 1.54 2.79 -1.88
C ALA A 41 1.11 1.32 -1.90
N ALA A 42 0.66 0.78 -0.76
CA ALA A 42 0.17 -0.59 -0.63
C ALA A 42 -1.02 -0.84 -1.58
N ARG A 43 -1.92 0.13 -1.72
CA ARG A 43 -3.01 0.05 -2.68
C ARG A 43 -2.54 -0.06 -4.11
N VAL A 44 -1.68 0.86 -4.57
CA VAL A 44 -1.23 0.89 -5.96
C VAL A 44 -0.42 -0.38 -6.29
N LEU A 45 0.43 -0.82 -5.37
CA LEU A 45 1.22 -2.05 -5.51
C LEU A 45 0.33 -3.30 -5.60
N SER A 46 -0.65 -3.42 -4.70
CA SER A 46 -1.58 -4.56 -4.71
C SER A 46 -2.47 -4.59 -5.96
N GLN A 47 -2.96 -3.43 -6.43
CA GLN A 47 -3.69 -3.33 -7.70
C GLN A 47 -2.82 -3.72 -8.91
N SER A 48 -1.52 -3.43 -8.83
CA SER A 48 -0.55 -3.76 -9.88
C SER A 48 -0.08 -5.22 -9.81
N GLY A 49 -0.67 -6.04 -8.93
CA GLY A 49 -0.37 -7.47 -8.82
C GLY A 49 0.90 -7.79 -8.01
N TYR A 50 1.41 -6.84 -7.22
CA TYR A 50 2.46 -7.10 -6.23
C TYR A 50 1.86 -7.54 -4.89
N ASP A 51 2.71 -8.14 -4.06
CA ASP A 51 2.39 -8.55 -2.69
C ASP A 51 3.28 -7.73 -1.72
N PRO A 52 2.91 -6.45 -1.45
CA PRO A 52 3.75 -5.57 -0.63
C PRO A 52 3.75 -6.00 0.84
N LEU A 53 4.93 -6.02 1.45
CA LEU A 53 5.08 -6.08 2.90
C LEU A 53 5.04 -4.66 3.46
N VAL A 54 4.03 -4.30 4.25
CA VAL A 54 3.94 -2.99 4.91
C VAL A 54 4.32 -3.15 6.37
N LEU A 55 5.36 -2.46 6.83
CA LEU A 55 5.82 -2.49 8.23
C LEU A 55 5.36 -1.22 8.94
N GLU A 56 4.49 -1.35 9.94
CA GLU A 56 3.98 -0.24 10.76
C GLU A 56 4.39 -0.43 12.22
N LYS A 57 4.97 0.60 12.83
CA LYS A 57 5.44 0.55 14.21
C LYS A 57 4.30 0.60 15.23
N ASP A 58 3.20 1.27 14.90
CA ASP A 58 2.03 1.40 15.76
C ASP A 58 1.13 0.14 15.67
N GLN A 59 0.15 0.06 16.57
CA GLN A 59 -0.88 -0.99 16.58
C GLN A 59 -2.00 -0.76 15.56
N VAL A 60 -2.04 0.43 14.94
CA VAL A 60 -3.09 0.87 14.02
C VAL A 60 -2.49 1.71 12.91
N SER A 61 -3.10 1.68 11.72
CA SER A 61 -2.71 2.53 10.60
C SER A 61 -3.14 3.98 10.83
N GLY A 62 -2.76 4.89 9.92
CA GLY A 62 -3.13 6.31 9.96
C GLY A 62 -1.99 7.25 10.33
N GLY A 63 -0.95 6.73 10.99
CA GLY A 63 0.29 7.45 11.30
C GLY A 63 0.04 8.72 12.09
N VAL A 64 0.45 9.87 11.55
CA VAL A 64 0.35 11.18 12.23
C VAL A 64 -1.08 11.59 12.61
N TRP A 65 -2.11 10.99 12.00
CA TRP A 65 -3.51 11.29 12.32
C TRP A 65 -4.01 10.65 13.63
N ASN A 66 -3.24 9.70 14.16
CA ASN A 66 -3.50 9.07 15.44
C ASN A 66 -3.00 9.96 16.58
N HIS A 67 -3.94 10.45 17.38
CA HIS A 67 -3.64 11.22 18.59
C HIS A 67 -3.47 10.28 19.78
N VAL A 68 -2.28 10.28 20.39
CA VAL A 68 -1.98 9.55 21.62
C VAL A 68 -1.85 10.58 22.74
N ALA A 69 -2.74 10.50 23.73
CA ALA A 69 -2.75 11.47 24.82
C ALA A 69 -1.46 11.35 25.66
N GLY A 70 -0.73 12.45 25.82
CA GLY A 70 0.52 12.50 26.59
C GLY A 70 1.77 12.08 25.81
N ASP A 71 1.66 11.82 24.50
CA ASP A 71 2.81 11.55 23.63
C ASP A 71 3.18 12.83 22.85
N ASP A 72 4.07 13.63 23.44
CA ASP A 72 4.56 14.89 22.84
C ASP A 72 5.52 14.66 21.66
N SER A 73 5.90 13.41 21.36
CA SER A 73 6.73 13.08 20.18
C SER A 73 5.95 13.17 18.87
N ARG A 74 4.61 13.16 18.95
CA ARG A 74 3.72 13.23 17.79
C ARG A 74 3.19 14.65 17.58
N PRO A 75 3.02 15.09 16.32
CA PRO A 75 2.55 16.45 16.03
C PRO A 75 1.04 16.65 16.29
N MET A 76 0.29 15.58 16.61
CA MET A 76 -1.16 15.62 16.67
C MET A 76 -1.65 16.01 18.07
N TYR A 77 -2.59 16.96 18.13
CA TYR A 77 -3.20 17.42 19.39
C TYR A 77 -4.73 17.38 19.33
N ARG A 78 -5.37 17.17 20.49
CA ARG A 78 -6.82 16.92 20.65
C ARG A 78 -7.75 17.87 19.88
N GLY A 79 -7.38 19.13 19.75
CA GLY A 79 -8.21 20.16 19.10
C GLY A 79 -7.99 20.33 17.60
N LEU A 80 -7.08 19.57 16.99
CA LEU A 80 -6.66 19.80 15.61
C LEU A 80 -7.81 19.58 14.63
N ARG A 81 -8.01 20.58 13.77
CA ARG A 81 -8.77 20.46 12.53
C ARG A 81 -7.84 20.60 11.33
N THR A 82 -8.22 20.00 10.22
CA THR A 82 -7.48 20.12 8.97
C THR A 82 -7.44 21.58 8.52
N ASN A 83 -6.31 22.00 7.95
CA ASN A 83 -6.16 23.28 7.27
C ASN A 83 -6.60 23.22 5.80
N LEU A 84 -6.87 22.02 5.29
CA LEU A 84 -7.40 21.76 3.96
C LEU A 84 -8.81 21.17 4.04
N PRO A 85 -9.68 21.47 3.06
CA PRO A 85 -10.95 20.77 2.89
C PRO A 85 -10.74 19.26 2.70
N ARG A 86 -11.57 18.44 3.35
CA ARG A 86 -11.56 16.97 3.24
C ARG A 86 -11.70 16.50 1.79
N GLU A 87 -12.39 17.27 0.95
CA GLU A 87 -12.63 16.95 -0.46
C GLU A 87 -11.33 16.88 -1.27
N ILE A 88 -10.33 17.70 -0.93
CA ILE A 88 -9.02 17.69 -1.59
C ILE A 88 -7.99 16.82 -0.88
N MET A 89 -8.31 16.37 0.34
CA MET A 89 -7.49 15.41 1.09
C MET A 89 -7.86 13.95 0.79
N ALA A 90 -9.06 13.72 0.24
CA ALA A 90 -9.55 12.38 -0.07
C ALA A 90 -8.71 11.68 -1.14
N PHE A 91 -8.58 10.36 -1.01
CA PHE A 91 -8.01 9.52 -2.06
C PHE A 91 -8.96 9.51 -3.25
N ARG A 92 -8.40 9.58 -4.46
CA ARG A 92 -9.19 9.72 -5.70
C ARG A 92 -10.23 8.60 -5.89
N GLU A 93 -9.86 7.37 -5.55
CA GLU A 93 -10.75 6.20 -5.68
C GLU A 93 -11.74 6.04 -4.51
N ARG A 94 -11.57 6.81 -3.43
CA ARG A 94 -12.46 6.80 -2.27
C ARG A 94 -12.78 8.23 -1.84
N PRO A 95 -13.71 8.92 -2.54
CA PRO A 95 -14.18 10.23 -2.12
C PRO A 95 -14.73 10.18 -0.68
N TRP A 96 -14.49 11.24 0.10
CA TRP A 96 -14.97 11.31 1.49
C TRP A 96 -16.50 11.28 1.60
N GLY A 97 -17.20 11.75 0.57
CA GLY A 97 -18.66 11.73 0.47
C GLY A 97 -19.43 12.55 1.51
N GLY A 98 -20.75 12.58 1.33
CA GLY A 98 -21.74 13.07 2.31
C GLY A 98 -21.81 14.58 2.51
N ALA A 99 -22.89 15.05 3.16
CA ALA A 99 -22.99 16.39 3.70
C ALA A 99 -22.15 16.52 4.98
N GLY A 100 -21.50 17.66 5.22
CA GLY A 100 -20.65 17.86 6.40
C GLY A 100 -19.78 19.10 6.31
N LYS A 101 -18.97 19.33 7.36
CA LYS A 101 -17.98 20.42 7.38
C LYS A 101 -16.78 20.04 6.51
N SER A 102 -16.31 20.97 5.68
CA SER A 102 -15.12 20.75 4.83
C SER A 102 -13.84 20.55 5.64
N TYR A 103 -13.64 21.34 6.71
CA TYR A 103 -12.47 21.22 7.58
C TYR A 103 -12.80 20.29 8.74
N VAL A 104 -12.25 19.09 8.73
CA VAL A 104 -12.62 17.99 9.64
C VAL A 104 -11.66 17.90 10.83
N THR A 105 -12.02 17.15 11.87
CA THR A 105 -11.10 16.88 12.99
C THR A 105 -10.07 15.83 12.59
N HIS A 106 -8.95 15.76 13.31
CA HIS A 106 -7.95 14.70 13.10
C HIS A 106 -8.55 13.29 13.27
N GLN A 107 -9.51 13.11 14.19
CA GLN A 107 -10.20 11.83 14.42
C GLN A 107 -10.94 11.37 13.17
N GLN A 108 -11.66 12.28 12.52
CA GLN A 108 -12.36 11.99 11.27
C GLN A 108 -11.39 11.58 10.16
N VAL A 109 -10.17 12.14 10.15
CA VAL A 109 -9.12 11.73 9.20
C VAL A 109 -8.61 10.33 9.50
N ALA A 110 -8.35 10.00 10.77
CA ALA A 110 -7.94 8.66 11.17
C ALA A 110 -9.03 7.62 10.80
N GLU A 111 -10.29 7.90 11.10
CA GLU A 111 -11.45 7.06 10.73
C GLU A 111 -11.55 6.84 9.22
N TYR A 112 -11.33 7.88 8.42
CA TYR A 112 -11.31 7.79 6.96
C TYR A 112 -10.20 6.87 6.46
N LEU A 113 -9.00 6.95 7.06
CA LEU A 113 -7.85 6.11 6.69
C LEU A 113 -8.05 4.64 7.10
N HIS A 114 -8.58 4.38 8.30
CA HIS A 114 -8.94 3.03 8.75
C HIS A 114 -10.00 2.41 7.85
N SER A 115 -11.02 3.19 7.48
CA SER A 115 -12.04 2.71 6.55
C SER A 115 -11.46 2.48 5.14
N TYR A 116 -10.50 3.29 4.69
CA TYR A 116 -9.82 3.09 3.41
C TYR A 116 -8.99 1.79 3.40
N GLU A 117 -8.24 1.53 4.47
CA GLU A 117 -7.54 0.26 4.67
C GLU A 117 -8.50 -0.93 4.53
N HIS A 118 -9.64 -0.86 5.24
CA HIS A 118 -10.65 -1.91 5.26
C HIS A 118 -11.35 -2.13 3.91
N ASP A 119 -11.83 -1.06 3.28
CA ASP A 119 -12.57 -1.12 2.03
C ASP A 119 -11.73 -1.76 0.90
N PHE A 120 -10.40 -1.66 0.99
CA PHE A 120 -9.47 -2.23 0.01
C PHE A 120 -8.73 -3.49 0.48
N GLY A 121 -9.06 -4.00 1.67
CA GLY A 121 -8.47 -5.22 2.21
C GLY A 121 -6.96 -5.13 2.37
N LEU A 122 -6.45 -3.97 2.78
CA LEU A 122 -5.01 -3.71 2.91
C LEU A 122 -4.42 -4.28 4.20
N GLU A 123 -5.26 -4.63 5.18
CA GLU A 123 -4.86 -5.19 6.48
C GLU A 123 -3.94 -6.41 6.30
N LYS A 124 -4.21 -7.23 5.27
CA LYS A 124 -3.44 -8.45 4.99
C LYS A 124 -1.97 -8.20 4.60
N TYR A 125 -1.64 -6.97 4.19
CA TYR A 125 -0.29 -6.56 3.83
C TYR A 125 0.44 -5.89 5.01
N ILE A 126 -0.29 -5.48 6.05
CA ILE A 126 0.24 -4.64 7.13
C ILE A 126 0.65 -5.49 8.32
N HIS A 127 1.92 -5.40 8.66
CA HIS A 127 2.52 -5.95 9.85
C HIS A 127 2.62 -4.82 10.87
N TYR A 128 1.65 -4.78 11.77
CA TYR A 128 1.64 -3.88 12.92
C TYR A 128 2.72 -4.22 13.95
N GLU A 129 3.01 -3.27 14.83
CA GLU A 129 4.02 -3.37 15.90
C GLU A 129 5.40 -3.81 15.36
N SER A 130 5.71 -3.39 14.14
CA SER A 130 6.92 -3.75 13.39
C SER A 130 7.73 -2.49 13.11
N GLU A 131 8.64 -2.16 14.02
CA GLU A 131 9.45 -0.95 13.94
C GLU A 131 10.73 -1.19 13.14
N VAL A 132 10.86 -0.56 11.97
CA VAL A 132 12.09 -0.63 11.17
C VAL A 132 13.23 0.06 11.91
N ARG A 133 14.31 -0.69 12.18
CA ARG A 133 15.52 -0.20 12.84
C ARG A 133 16.59 0.21 11.85
N ARG A 134 16.67 -0.50 10.71
CA ARG A 134 17.73 -0.30 9.71
C ARG A 134 17.28 -0.77 8.34
N PHE A 135 17.77 -0.09 7.30
CA PHE A 135 17.80 -0.61 5.95
C PHE A 135 19.20 -0.45 5.37
N GLN A 136 19.61 -1.36 4.50
CA GLN A 136 20.91 -1.31 3.82
C GLN A 136 20.77 -1.71 2.35
N VAL A 137 21.43 -0.96 1.48
CA VAL A 137 21.64 -1.35 0.09
C VAL A 137 22.76 -2.37 0.11
N THR A 138 22.53 -3.55 -0.46
CA THR A 138 23.53 -4.58 -0.58
C THR A 138 24.32 -4.41 -1.88
N ASP A 139 25.59 -4.83 -1.87
CA ASP A 139 26.44 -4.84 -3.06
C ASP A 139 26.03 -5.93 -4.07
N GLN A 140 25.06 -6.77 -3.71
CA GLN A 140 24.56 -7.82 -4.58
C GLN A 140 23.53 -7.24 -5.57
N PRO A 141 23.72 -7.46 -6.88
CA PRO A 141 22.70 -7.10 -7.86
C PRO A 141 21.43 -7.89 -7.56
N SER A 142 20.26 -7.25 -7.58
CA SER A 142 19.03 -8.02 -7.52
C SER A 142 18.95 -8.91 -8.76
N ALA A 143 18.37 -10.11 -8.61
CA ALA A 143 18.15 -11.02 -9.73
C ALA A 143 17.08 -10.51 -10.72
N VAL A 144 16.53 -9.31 -10.50
CA VAL A 144 15.39 -8.77 -11.22
C VAL A 144 15.79 -7.49 -11.94
N LEU A 145 15.52 -7.45 -13.23
CA LEU A 145 15.76 -6.29 -14.08
C LEU A 145 14.50 -5.42 -14.11
N PHE A 146 14.68 -4.09 -14.02
CA PHE A 146 13.59 -3.16 -14.29
C PHE A 146 13.38 -3.01 -15.80
N SER A 147 12.27 -2.39 -16.21
CA SER A 147 11.81 -2.26 -17.61
C SER A 147 12.87 -1.78 -18.64
N ASN A 148 13.97 -1.16 -18.19
CA ASN A 148 15.08 -0.68 -19.01
C ASN A 148 16.37 -1.50 -18.89
N ASN A 149 16.31 -2.76 -18.46
CA ASN A 149 17.48 -3.61 -18.17
C ASN A 149 18.39 -3.06 -17.05
N GLU A 150 17.85 -2.17 -16.21
CA GLU A 150 18.55 -1.62 -15.07
C GLU A 150 18.49 -2.59 -13.89
N VAL A 151 19.65 -2.83 -13.27
CA VAL A 151 19.76 -3.68 -12.08
C VAL A 151 19.31 -2.87 -10.88
N ILE A 152 18.24 -3.32 -10.22
CA ILE A 152 17.81 -2.72 -8.96
C ILE A 152 18.75 -3.23 -7.86
N PRO A 153 19.27 -2.36 -6.97
CA PRO A 153 20.04 -2.85 -5.84
C PRO A 153 19.14 -3.67 -4.92
N LYS A 154 19.64 -4.80 -4.41
CA LYS A 154 18.92 -5.53 -3.37
C LYS A 154 19.02 -4.73 -2.07
N ILE A 155 17.89 -4.46 -1.44
CA ILE A 155 17.79 -3.80 -0.13
C ILE A 155 17.53 -4.89 0.91
N GLU A 156 18.11 -4.76 2.09
CA GLU A 156 17.77 -5.57 3.26
C GLU A 156 17.22 -4.65 4.35
N VAL A 157 16.09 -5.03 4.94
CA VAL A 157 15.42 -4.29 6.01
C VAL A 157 15.40 -5.13 7.27
N GLU A 158 15.73 -4.51 8.39
CA GLU A 158 15.67 -5.08 9.73
C GLU A 158 14.63 -4.32 10.56
N TRP A 159 13.69 -5.06 11.16
CA TRP A 159 12.66 -4.50 12.03
C TRP A 159 12.52 -5.30 13.32
N GLU A 160 11.97 -4.66 14.33
CA GLU A 160 11.69 -5.27 15.63
C GLU A 160 10.18 -5.46 15.79
N LYS A 161 9.79 -6.65 16.25
CA LYS A 161 8.40 -6.99 16.57
C LYS A 161 8.34 -7.81 17.85
N GLY A 162 7.62 -7.30 18.86
CA GLY A 162 7.49 -7.98 20.15
C GLY A 162 8.83 -8.30 20.85
N GLY A 163 9.84 -7.46 20.66
CA GLY A 163 11.20 -7.66 21.20
C GLY A 163 12.08 -8.63 20.38
N HIS A 164 11.59 -9.16 19.27
CA HIS A 164 12.35 -10.00 18.35
C HIS A 164 12.77 -9.21 17.12
N VAL A 165 14.02 -9.42 16.68
CA VAL A 165 14.54 -8.83 15.45
C VAL A 165 14.24 -9.75 14.28
N GLU A 166 13.53 -9.22 13.29
CA GLU A 166 13.22 -9.86 12.01
C GLU A 166 13.99 -9.18 10.87
N ARG A 167 14.28 -9.92 9.80
CA ARG A 167 15.00 -9.42 8.63
C ARG A 167 14.32 -9.88 7.35
N GLY A 168 14.36 -9.03 6.33
CA GLY A 168 13.72 -9.34 5.06
C GLY A 168 13.94 -8.28 3.98
N CYS A 169 12.98 -8.34 3.03
CA CYS A 169 12.93 -7.89 1.63
C CYS A 169 13.79 -8.69 0.63
#